data_AF-X6LDL6-F1
#
_entry.id   AF-X6LDL6-F1
#
_cell.length_a   1.000
_cell.length_b   1.000
_cell.length_c   1.000
_cell.angle_alpha   90.00
_cell.angle_beta   90.00
_cell.angle_gamma   90.00
#
_symmetry.space_group_name_H-M   'P 1'
#
loop_
_entity.id
_entity.type
_entity.pdbx_description
1 polymer ?
#
loop_
_entity_poly.entity_id
_entity_poly.type
_entity_poly.pdbx_seq_one_letter_code
_entity_poly.pdbx_strand_id
1 'polypeptide(L)'
;MKDKTWNQCKITLPMEISSSFAILSDDNTNVHVIGGFDAKDNGQKAHVIVNVEKLFEKSELLKMPEMHRRMIELKNEIMKMKLERSYIIPIEKQRKIEDEKENKE
;
A
#
# COMPACT_ATOMS: atom_id res chain seq x y z
N MET A 1 15.97 -8.87 -10.91
CA MET A 1 15.97 -9.27 -9.48
C MET A 1 16.77 -10.54 -9.39
N LYS A 2 17.62 -10.70 -8.37
CA LYS A 2 18.26 -11.99 -8.07
C LYS A 2 17.17 -13.07 -7.86
N ASP A 3 17.46 -14.32 -8.15
CA ASP A 3 16.57 -15.42 -7.78
C ASP A 3 16.45 -15.46 -6.25
N LYS A 4 15.31 -14.97 -5.75
CA LYS A 4 15.04 -14.88 -4.32
C LYS A 4 14.53 -16.24 -3.86
N THR A 5 15.39 -17.03 -3.22
CA THR A 5 15.01 -18.33 -2.66
C THR A 5 14.24 -18.11 -1.36
N TRP A 6 12.93 -18.29 -1.42
CA TRP A 6 12.07 -18.37 -0.25
C TRP A 6 12.13 -19.80 0.30
N ASN A 7 12.46 -19.95 1.59
CA ASN A 7 12.48 -21.27 2.22
C ASN A 7 11.18 -21.48 2.99
N GLN A 8 10.52 -22.61 2.78
CA GLN A 8 9.34 -22.95 3.56
C GLN A 8 9.76 -23.35 4.98
N CYS A 9 9.15 -22.74 5.97
CA CYS A 9 9.36 -23.08 7.37
C CYS A 9 8.65 -24.41 7.71
N LYS A 10 9.24 -25.18 8.64
CA LYS A 10 8.65 -26.44 9.11
C LYS A 10 7.35 -26.24 9.90
N ILE A 11 7.22 -25.08 10.55
CA ILE A 11 6.03 -24.73 11.33
C ILE A 11 5.01 -24.07 10.40
N THR A 12 3.87 -24.71 10.21
CA THR A 12 2.71 -24.14 9.53
C THR A 12 1.76 -23.50 10.53
N LEU A 13 0.96 -22.54 10.05
CA LEU A 13 -0.10 -21.96 10.86
C LEU A 13 -1.18 -22.99 11.24
N PRO A 14 -1.84 -22.86 12.40
CA PRO A 14 -2.94 -23.75 12.79
C PRO A 14 -4.18 -23.55 11.91
N MET A 15 -4.38 -22.34 11.37
CA MET A 15 -5.49 -21.97 10.50
C MET A 15 -5.01 -21.21 9.26
N GLU A 16 -5.84 -21.21 8.22
CA GLU A 16 -5.59 -20.41 7.02
C GLU A 16 -5.78 -18.93 7.34
N ILE A 17 -4.86 -18.10 6.85
CA ILE A 17 -4.90 -16.66 7.06
C ILE A 17 -4.76 -15.99 5.70
N SER A 18 -5.80 -15.27 5.29
CA SER A 18 -5.82 -14.48 4.05
C SER A 18 -4.88 -13.28 4.10
N SER A 19 -4.76 -12.65 5.27
CA SER A 19 -3.80 -11.56 5.50
C SER A 19 -2.36 -12.07 5.50
N SER A 20 -1.45 -11.28 4.92
CA SER A 20 -0.01 -11.55 4.98
C SER A 20 0.65 -10.69 6.05
N PHE A 21 1.56 -11.30 6.82
CA PHE A 21 2.34 -10.62 7.84
C PHE A 21 3.82 -10.85 7.59
N ALA A 22 4.64 -9.82 7.82
CA ALA A 22 6.09 -9.90 7.75
C ALA A 22 6.67 -9.59 9.13
N ILE A 23 7.51 -10.49 9.64
CA ILE A 23 8.17 -10.37 10.95
C ILE A 23 9.68 -10.47 10.74
N LEU A 24 10.42 -9.51 11.24
CA LEU A 24 11.88 -9.54 11.24
C LEU A 24 12.37 -10.38 12.43
N SER A 25 13.32 -11.28 12.19
CA SER A 25 13.98 -12.05 13.25
C SER A 25 14.74 -11.13 14.21
N ASP A 26 15.01 -11.61 15.42
CA ASP A 26 15.72 -10.87 16.47
C ASP A 26 17.14 -10.44 16.06
N ASP A 27 17.82 -11.29 15.29
CA ASP A 27 19.13 -11.04 14.70
C ASP A 27 19.10 -10.12 13.47
N ASN A 28 17.92 -9.70 13.03
CA ASN A 28 17.67 -8.90 11.82
C ASN A 28 18.16 -9.55 10.50
N THR A 29 18.46 -10.85 10.49
CA THR A 29 19.01 -11.49 9.28
C THR A 29 17.94 -12.05 8.37
N ASN A 30 16.76 -12.37 8.91
CA ASN A 30 15.68 -13.00 8.16
C ASN A 30 14.34 -12.30 8.34
N VAL A 31 13.54 -12.36 7.28
CA VAL A 31 12.13 -11.96 7.30
C VAL A 31 11.29 -13.21 7.17
N HIS A 32 10.41 -13.40 8.14
CA HIS A 32 9.36 -14.40 8.15
C HIS A 32 8.11 -13.81 7.52
N VAL A 33 7.59 -14.44 6.47
CA VAL A 33 6.30 -14.09 5.86
C VAL A 33 5.30 -15.19 6.19
N ILE A 34 4.17 -14.78 6.75
CA ILE A 34 3.16 -15.66 7.35
C ILE A 34 1.79 -15.34 6.73
N GLY A 35 1.06 -16.37 6.35
CA GLY A 35 -0.27 -16.26 5.73
C GLY A 35 -0.21 -15.81 4.27
N GLY A 36 -1.32 -15.24 3.80
CA GLY A 36 -1.49 -14.74 2.43
C GLY A 36 -2.38 -15.61 1.56
N PHE A 37 -2.41 -15.27 0.28
CA PHE A 37 -3.20 -15.95 -0.74
C PHE A 37 -2.30 -16.73 -1.70
N ASP A 38 -2.80 -17.86 -2.21
CA ASP A 38 -2.20 -18.51 -3.38
C ASP A 38 -2.64 -17.84 -4.69
N ALA A 39 -2.18 -18.38 -5.82
CA ALA A 39 -2.53 -17.88 -7.15
C ALA A 39 -4.03 -18.07 -7.52
N LYS A 40 -4.82 -18.70 -6.65
CA LYS A 40 -6.26 -18.94 -6.81
C LYS A 40 -7.07 -18.17 -5.75
N ASP A 41 -6.46 -17.20 -5.08
CA ASP A 41 -7.06 -16.38 -4.02
C ASP A 41 -7.56 -17.19 -2.79
N ASN A 42 -6.98 -18.37 -2.53
CA ASN A 42 -7.28 -19.12 -1.31
C ASN A 42 -6.31 -18.74 -0.19
N GLY A 43 -6.84 -18.51 1.02
CA GLY A 43 -6.04 -18.27 2.21
C GLY A 43 -5.08 -19.43 2.49
N GLN A 44 -3.87 -19.12 2.94
CA GLN A 44 -2.82 -20.12 3.11
C GLN A 44 -2.40 -20.25 4.59
N LYS A 45 -1.91 -21.44 4.94
CA LYS A 45 -1.18 -21.70 6.19
C LYS A 45 0.33 -21.47 6.04
N ALA A 46 0.71 -20.74 4.99
CA ALA A 46 2.08 -20.58 4.57
C ALA A 46 2.90 -19.84 5.64
N HIS A 47 4.11 -20.34 5.83
CA HIS A 47 5.15 -19.67 6.58
C HIS A 47 6.44 -19.87 5.81
N VAL A 48 6.95 -18.78 5.25
CA VAL A 48 8.18 -18.77 4.47
C VAL A 48 9.18 -17.82 5.11
N ILE A 49 10.46 -18.11 4.95
CA ILE A 49 11.55 -17.30 5.46
C ILE A 49 12.51 -16.96 4.32
N VAL A 50 12.96 -15.72 4.33
CA VAL A 50 13.97 -15.22 3.39
C VAL A 50 15.00 -14.39 4.14
N ASN A 51 16.26 -14.53 3.74
CA ASN A 51 17.34 -13.72 4.31
C ASN A 51 17.30 -12.30 3.71
N VAL A 52 17.48 -11.28 4.56
CA VAL A 52 17.40 -9.86 4.20
C VAL A 52 18.43 -9.48 3.13
N GLU A 53 19.66 -10.01 3.19
CA GLU A 53 20.72 -9.73 2.22
C GLU A 53 20.43 -10.35 0.84
N LYS A 54 19.63 -11.43 0.81
CA LYS A 54 19.14 -12.03 -0.44
C LYS A 54 17.90 -11.30 -0.97
N LEU A 55 17.13 -10.68 -0.08
CA LEU A 55 15.88 -10.02 -0.41
C LEU A 55 16.09 -8.65 -1.07
N PHE A 56 17.08 -7.89 -0.60
CA PHE A 56 17.39 -6.54 -1.07
C PHE A 56 18.89 -6.36 -1.35
N GLU A 57 19.22 -5.54 -2.35
CA GLU A 57 20.58 -5.04 -2.46
C GLU A 57 20.84 -3.98 -1.39
N LYS A 58 22.07 -3.90 -0.89
CA LYS A 58 22.47 -2.92 0.14
C LYS A 58 22.17 -1.48 -0.29
N SER A 59 22.32 -1.18 -1.57
CA SER A 59 22.01 0.13 -2.17
C SER A 59 20.51 0.44 -2.14
N GLU A 60 19.64 -0.56 -2.26
CA GLU A 60 18.19 -0.43 -2.16
C GLU A 60 17.78 -0.15 -0.71
N LEU A 61 18.36 -0.88 0.24
CA LEU A 61 18.10 -0.67 1.67
C LEU A 61 18.48 0.74 2.13
N LEU A 62 19.63 1.25 1.68
CA LEU A 62 20.10 2.60 2.04
C LEU A 62 19.17 3.71 1.52
N LYS A 63 18.49 3.48 0.38
CA LYS A 63 17.55 4.45 -0.21
C LYS A 63 16.15 4.38 0.40
N MET A 64 15.85 3.31 1.14
CA MET A 64 14.50 3.05 1.64
C MET A 64 13.96 4.13 2.60
N PRO A 65 14.75 4.70 3.54
CA PRO A 65 14.28 5.78 4.40
C PRO A 65 13.90 7.04 3.60
N GLU A 66 14.70 7.41 2.60
CA GLU A 66 14.41 8.57 1.74
C GLU A 66 13.16 8.33 0.89
N MET A 67 13.04 7.14 0.28
CA MET A 67 11.84 6.77 -0.48
C MET A 67 10.58 6.80 0.38
N HIS A 68 10.66 6.27 1.62
CA HIS A 68 9.53 6.27 2.55
C HIS A 68 9.13 7.71 2.94
N ARG A 69 10.12 8.57 3.23
CA ARG A 69 9.87 9.98 3.51
C ARG A 69 9.18 10.68 2.34
N ARG A 70 9.70 10.54 1.11
CA ARG A 70 9.11 11.13 -0.10
C ARG A 70 7.69 10.62 -0.34
N MET A 71 7.42 9.33 -0.07
CA MET A 71 6.08 8.76 -0.18
C MET A 71 5.10 9.41 0.82
N ILE A 72 5.53 9.67 2.07
CA ILE A 72 4.70 10.35 3.07
C ILE A 72 4.41 11.79 2.61
N GLU A 73 5.43 12.53 2.18
CA GLU A 73 5.30 13.90 1.67
C GLU A 73 4.31 13.95 0.50
N LEU A 74 4.44 13.05 -0.48
CA LEU A 74 3.54 12.96 -1.62
C LEU A 74 2.09 12.62 -1.21
N LYS A 75 1.89 11.70 -0.26
CA LYS A 75 0.55 11.39 0.27
C LYS A 75 -0.10 12.62 0.90
N ASN A 76 0.68 13.41 1.63
CA ASN A 76 0.20 14.64 2.26
C ASN A 76 -0.16 15.70 1.21
N GLU A 77 0.64 15.87 0.15
CA GLU A 77 0.32 16.78 -0.96
C GLU A 77 -0.96 16.37 -1.68
N ILE A 78 -1.11 15.08 -2.03
CA ILE A 78 -2.33 14.56 -2.67
C ILE A 78 -3.55 14.81 -1.79
N MET A 79 -3.43 14.59 -0.47
CA MET A 79 -4.50 14.86 0.48
C MET A 79 -4.86 16.35 0.51
N LYS A 80 -3.86 17.24 0.53
CA LYS A 80 -4.07 18.69 0.49
C LYS A 80 -4.75 19.13 -0.80
N MET A 81 -4.31 18.64 -1.96
CA MET A 81 -4.95 18.92 -3.25
C MET A 81 -6.39 18.42 -3.30
N LYS A 82 -6.69 17.25 -2.74
CA LYS A 82 -8.07 16.74 -2.65
C LYS A 82 -8.96 17.60 -1.75
N LEU A 83 -8.42 18.13 -0.65
CA LEU A 83 -9.14 19.06 0.25
C LEU A 83 -9.32 20.45 -0.39
N GLU A 84 -8.32 20.99 -1.09
CA GLU A 84 -8.43 22.26 -1.82
C GLU A 84 -9.38 22.16 -3.03
N ARG A 85 -9.52 20.97 -3.62
CA ARG A 85 -10.54 20.66 -4.63
C ARG A 85 -11.94 20.50 -4.02
N SER A 86 -12.17 21.04 -2.82
CA SER A 86 -13.51 21.27 -2.26
C SER A 86 -14.35 21.94 -3.33
N TYR A 87 -15.26 21.14 -3.86
CA TYR A 87 -16.20 21.41 -4.93
C TYR A 87 -16.50 22.92 -5.06
N ILE A 88 -15.96 23.54 -6.11
CA ILE A 88 -16.61 24.72 -6.67
C ILE A 88 -17.94 24.18 -7.17
N ILE A 89 -18.95 24.17 -6.28
CA ILE A 89 -20.34 24.06 -6.70
C ILE A 89 -20.51 25.20 -7.69
N PRO A 90 -20.85 24.94 -8.97
CA PRO A 90 -21.03 26.01 -9.92
C PRO A 90 -22.34 26.74 -9.58
N ILE A 91 -22.31 27.54 -8.51
CA ILE A 91 -23.40 28.43 -8.07
C ILE A 91 -23.77 29.39 -9.20
N GLU A 92 -22.81 29.71 -10.07
CA GLU A 92 -23.03 30.53 -11.27
C GLU A 92 -23.95 29.87 -12.31
N LYS A 93 -24.06 28.53 -12.34
CA LYS A 93 -24.96 27.84 -13.28
C LYS A 93 -26.41 27.81 -12.80
N GLN A 94 -26.66 27.97 -11.49
CA GLN A 94 -28.02 28.05 -10.94
C GLN A 94 -28.60 29.46 -11.06
N ARG A 95 -27.81 30.52 -10.85
CA ARG A 95 -28.28 31.92 -11.01
C ARG A 95 -28.74 32.27 -12.42
N LYS A 96 -28.04 31.81 -13.47
CA LYS A 96 -28.46 32.05 -14.86
C LYS A 96 -29.82 31.45 -15.22
N ILE A 97 -30.25 30.38 -14.53
CA ILE A 97 -31.51 29.69 -14.84
C ILE A 97 -32.70 30.37 -14.14
N GLU A 98 -32.48 31.01 -12.98
CA GLU A 98 -33.51 31.84 -12.33
C GLU A 98 -33.76 33.14 -13.11
N ASP A 99 -32.70 33.86 -13.50
CA ASP A 99 -32.84 35.14 -14.24
C ASP A 99 -33.45 34.98 -15.65
N GLU A 100 -33.30 33.81 -16.29
CA GLU A 100 -33.96 33.48 -17.58
C GLU A 100 -35.45 33.12 -17.45
N LYS A 101 -35.90 32.71 -16.26
CA LYS A 101 -37.31 32.41 -15.99
C LYS A 101 -38.11 33.65 -15.59
N GLU A 102 -37.50 34.59 -14.86
CA GLU A 102 -38.17 35.81 -14.39
C GLU A 102 -38.41 36.83 -15.54
N ASN A 103 -37.62 36.78 -16.61
CA ASN A 103 -37.79 37.65 -17.79
C ASN A 103 -38.81 37.12 -18.84
N LYS A 104 -39.59 36.08 -18.52
CA LYS A 104 -40.57 35.46 -19.43
C LYS A 104 -42.01 35.45 -18.90
N GLU A 105 -42.29 36.15 -17.81
CA GLU A 105 -43.64 36.45 -17.31
C GLU A 105 -43.98 37.93 -17.55
#